data_AF-A0A1Q3FPR9-F1
#
_entry.id   AF-A0A1Q3FPR9-F1
#
_cell.length_a   1.000
_cell.length_b   1.000
_cell.length_c   1.000
_cell.angle_alpha   90.00
_cell.angle_beta   90.00
_cell.angle_gamma   90.00
#
_symmetry.space_group_name_H-M   'P 1'
#
loop_
_entity.id
_entity.type
_entity.pdbx_description
1 polymer ?
#
loop_
_entity_poly.entity_id
_entity_poly.type
_entity_poly.pdbx_seq_one_letter_code
_entity_poly.pdbx_strand_id
1 'polypeptide(L)'
;MNYLTLLVVLTFSQLSGAVLLKQYNCDKYILAWCQLHNVTILQDQDLKSVQFPEAPQLGFINGTIVHFSHSLNLNLFKAGVLRIFARGTKISRLTFPNTIEQLYFRDNDLYAVEIEPKVAYAIKFLRIHVNKLRDITNFKHLKGLIELNLCDNLIEHLSFDTFSSMVHLKQLLLCGNRIKTLAATHDIKLPYLYHLDLSSNFLFNQTSLDRWHFPRLGNFSLRDNLLTTLDVRIITQRFPALQILDVEQNSLNCDTYQQLLKLVHQRRIIFNVDKRMCPDFPAPVVPRSIAPNANDNELESGDLRTLVRQLKERLYQQVKIINGQRAEIEQLKANLTTLMEQFDLVVAEPTKTVLE
;
A
#
# COMPACT_ATOMS: atom_id res chain seq x y z
N MET A 1 -36.03 -73.62 29.26
CA MET A 1 -34.78 -72.84 29.21
C MET A 1 -35.20 -71.37 29.23
N ASN A 2 -35.25 -70.66 30.37
CA ASN A 2 -34.17 -70.18 31.28
C ASN A 2 -33.12 -69.35 30.50
N TYR A 3 -32.74 -68.09 30.80
CA TYR A 3 -33.03 -67.01 31.78
C TYR A 3 -32.54 -65.68 31.07
N LEU A 4 -33.16 -64.48 31.20
CA LEU A 4 -32.88 -63.40 32.21
C LEU A 4 -31.39 -62.95 32.24
N THR A 5 -30.91 -61.70 32.35
CA THR A 5 -31.43 -60.36 32.73
C THR A 5 -30.28 -59.32 32.69
N LEU A 6 -30.63 -58.03 32.55
CA LEU A 6 -30.04 -56.79 33.14
C LEU A 6 -28.51 -56.57 33.23
N LEU A 7 -28.03 -55.39 32.79
CA LEU A 7 -27.61 -54.29 33.69
C LEU A 7 -27.11 -53.05 32.93
N VAL A 8 -27.83 -51.95 33.15
CA VAL A 8 -27.34 -50.57 33.01
C VAL A 8 -26.22 -50.39 34.02
N VAL A 9 -25.00 -50.09 33.55
CA VAL A 9 -23.94 -49.52 34.39
C VAL A 9 -23.77 -48.07 33.99
N LEU A 10 -24.49 -47.21 34.71
CA LEU A 10 -24.12 -45.82 34.90
C LEU A 10 -22.89 -45.81 35.81
N THR A 11 -21.71 -45.64 35.25
CA THR A 11 -20.55 -45.15 36.00
C THR A 11 -20.24 -43.74 35.55
N PHE A 12 -20.63 -42.78 36.40
CA PHE A 12 -20.04 -41.46 36.44
C PHE A 12 -18.52 -41.61 36.57
N SER A 13 -17.76 -41.23 35.53
CA SER A 13 -16.38 -40.81 35.73
C SER A 13 -15.93 -39.88 34.61
N GLN A 14 -15.74 -38.62 35.01
CA GLN A 14 -15.02 -37.55 34.31
C GLN A 14 -15.65 -37.04 33.01
N LEU A 15 -16.44 -35.97 33.14
CA LEU A 15 -16.46 -34.89 32.15
C LEU A 15 -15.03 -34.33 32.02
N SER A 16 -14.17 -35.01 31.26
CA SER A 16 -13.13 -34.30 30.53
C SER A 16 -13.90 -33.51 29.47
N GLY A 17 -14.04 -32.20 29.69
CA GLY A 17 -14.62 -31.32 28.69
C GLY A 17 -13.84 -31.50 27.40
N ALA A 18 -14.42 -32.21 26.43
CA ALA A 18 -13.86 -32.33 25.10
C ALA A 18 -13.87 -30.92 24.51
N VAL A 19 -12.74 -30.22 24.62
CA VAL A 19 -12.56 -28.93 23.96
C VAL A 19 -12.56 -29.22 22.47
N LEU A 20 -13.67 -28.89 21.80
CA LEU A 20 -13.79 -29.04 20.36
C LEU A 20 -12.76 -28.10 19.71
N LEU A 21 -11.69 -28.67 19.16
CA LEU A 21 -10.68 -27.94 18.40
C LEU A 21 -11.31 -27.49 17.07
N LYS A 22 -11.36 -26.17 16.85
CA LYS A 22 -11.73 -25.56 15.59
C LYS A 22 -10.53 -25.63 14.65
N GLN A 23 -10.58 -26.60 13.74
CA GLN A 23 -9.62 -26.71 12.64
C GLN A 23 -10.18 -26.04 11.39
N TYR A 24 -9.32 -25.27 10.71
CA TYR A 24 -9.67 -24.66 9.44
C TYR A 24 -9.16 -25.53 8.30
N ASN A 25 -10.06 -25.91 7.40
CA ASN A 25 -9.69 -26.65 6.20
C ASN A 25 -8.96 -25.74 5.23
N CYS A 26 -7.95 -26.33 4.62
CA CYS A 26 -6.98 -25.65 3.78
C CYS A 26 -7.26 -25.97 2.32
N ASP A 27 -7.63 -24.96 1.53
CA ASP A 27 -7.65 -25.11 0.09
C ASP A 27 -6.21 -25.01 -0.40
N LYS A 28 -5.61 -26.16 -0.74
CA LYS A 28 -4.24 -26.25 -1.23
C LYS A 28 -4.22 -26.04 -2.74
N TYR A 29 -3.58 -24.97 -3.18
CA TYR A 29 -3.46 -24.67 -4.61
C TYR A 29 -2.12 -25.16 -5.20
N ILE A 30 -0.99 -24.94 -4.51
CA ILE A 30 0.37 -25.37 -4.90
C ILE A 30 1.18 -25.67 -3.62
N LEU A 31 2.25 -26.48 -3.72
CA LEU A 31 3.13 -26.87 -2.60
C LEU A 31 3.47 -25.67 -1.69
N ALA A 32 3.03 -25.76 -0.43
CA ALA A 32 3.29 -24.83 0.68
C ALA A 32 2.40 -23.57 0.83
N TRP A 33 1.35 -23.40 0.01
CA TRP A 33 0.32 -22.37 0.23
C TRP A 33 -0.97 -22.96 0.80
N CYS A 34 -1.44 -22.37 1.91
CA CYS A 34 -2.73 -22.67 2.49
C CYS A 34 -3.69 -21.46 2.48
N GLN A 35 -4.90 -21.64 1.97
CA GLN A 35 -5.95 -20.63 2.00
C GLN A 35 -7.08 -21.04 2.94
N LEU A 36 -7.40 -20.18 3.90
CA LEU A 36 -8.47 -20.34 4.87
C LEU A 36 -9.61 -19.39 4.55
N HIS A 37 -10.83 -19.90 4.58
CA HIS A 37 -12.03 -19.15 4.25
C HIS A 37 -12.88 -18.91 5.49
N ASN A 38 -13.46 -17.71 5.59
CA ASN A 38 -14.44 -17.35 6.63
C ASN A 38 -13.92 -17.61 8.05
N VAL A 39 -12.64 -17.30 8.28
CA VAL A 39 -12.01 -17.41 9.61
C VAL A 39 -12.62 -16.36 10.54
N THR A 40 -13.06 -16.79 11.72
CA THR A 40 -13.65 -15.90 12.72
C THR A 40 -12.84 -15.97 14.01
N ILE A 41 -12.20 -14.86 14.36
CA ILE A 41 -11.39 -14.62 15.54
C ILE A 41 -11.78 -13.22 16.05
N LEU A 42 -12.62 -13.16 17.08
CA LEU A 42 -13.10 -11.91 17.65
C LEU A 42 -12.23 -11.48 18.82
N GLN A 43 -11.65 -12.44 19.54
CA GLN A 43 -10.84 -12.24 20.74
C GLN A 43 -9.79 -13.33 20.91
N ASP A 44 -8.77 -13.09 21.73
CA ASP A 44 -7.68 -14.03 21.98
C ASP A 44 -8.13 -15.36 22.60
N GLN A 45 -9.25 -15.36 23.32
CA GLN A 45 -9.84 -16.58 23.88
C GLN A 45 -10.24 -17.58 22.77
N ASP A 46 -10.62 -17.10 21.59
CA ASP A 46 -11.00 -17.94 20.45
C ASP A 46 -9.80 -18.74 19.91
N LEU A 47 -8.57 -18.27 20.16
CA LEU A 47 -7.35 -18.92 19.70
C LEU A 47 -6.97 -20.15 20.53
N LYS A 48 -7.53 -20.33 21.74
CA LYS A 48 -7.19 -21.46 22.62
C LYS A 48 -7.63 -22.80 22.06
N SER A 49 -8.68 -22.81 21.24
CA SER A 49 -9.21 -24.00 20.57
C SER A 49 -8.96 -23.99 19.07
N VAL A 50 -8.13 -23.10 18.54
CA VAL A 50 -7.81 -23.03 17.12
C VAL A 50 -6.43 -23.63 16.86
N GLN A 51 -6.35 -24.51 15.88
CA GLN A 51 -5.09 -24.99 15.34
C GLN A 51 -4.98 -24.58 13.87
N PHE A 52 -3.99 -23.76 13.55
CA PHE A 52 -3.69 -23.42 12.17
C PHE A 52 -2.90 -24.53 11.48
N PRO A 53 -3.12 -24.76 10.18
CA PRO A 53 -2.34 -25.73 9.42
C PRO A 53 -0.88 -25.29 9.32
N GLU A 54 0.03 -26.27 9.41
CA GLU A 54 1.47 -26.04 9.21
C GLU A 54 1.73 -25.69 7.74
N ALA A 55 2.06 -24.42 7.48
CA ALA A 55 2.34 -23.91 6.15
C ALA A 55 3.19 -22.63 6.25
N PRO A 56 4.23 -22.47 5.42
CA PRO A 56 5.01 -21.23 5.40
C PRO A 56 4.24 -20.05 4.84
N GLN A 57 3.15 -20.30 4.09
CA GLN A 57 2.29 -19.28 3.51
C GLN A 57 0.83 -19.54 3.85
N LEU A 58 0.20 -18.56 4.50
CA LEU A 58 -1.20 -18.62 4.92
C LEU A 58 -2.00 -17.43 4.39
N GLY A 59 -3.14 -17.71 3.77
CA GLY A 59 -4.11 -16.73 3.29
C GLY A 59 -5.40 -16.77 4.11
N PHE A 60 -5.90 -15.61 4.52
CA PHE A 60 -7.20 -15.44 5.15
C PHE A 60 -8.14 -14.71 4.18
N ILE A 61 -9.15 -15.40 3.69
CA ILE A 61 -10.11 -14.85 2.72
C ILE A 61 -11.49 -14.81 3.35
N ASN A 62 -12.01 -13.59 3.46
CA ASN A 62 -13.26 -13.29 4.14
C ASN A 62 -13.27 -13.76 5.62
N GLY A 63 -14.34 -13.42 6.32
CA GLY A 63 -14.46 -13.70 7.76
C GLY A 63 -14.22 -12.46 8.60
N THR A 64 -13.91 -12.65 9.88
CA THR A 64 -13.78 -11.55 10.84
C THR A 64 -12.64 -11.85 11.80
N ILE A 65 -11.51 -11.17 11.62
CA ILE A 65 -10.36 -11.15 12.51
C ILE A 65 -10.24 -9.72 13.02
N VAL A 66 -10.88 -9.39 14.14
CA VAL A 66 -11.00 -7.97 14.57
C VAL A 66 -9.63 -7.38 14.92
N HIS A 67 -8.81 -8.16 15.61
CA HIS A 67 -7.48 -7.78 16.07
C HIS A 67 -6.46 -8.84 15.65
N PHE A 68 -5.44 -8.41 14.91
CA PHE A 68 -4.28 -9.25 14.62
C PHE A 68 -3.31 -9.15 15.81
N SER A 69 -3.61 -9.90 16.86
CA SER A 69 -3.01 -9.78 18.18
C SER A 69 -1.66 -10.50 18.31
N HIS A 70 -0.93 -10.21 19.40
CA HIS A 70 0.25 -10.98 19.77
C HIS A 70 -0.03 -12.48 19.89
N SER A 71 -1.18 -12.85 20.47
CA SER A 71 -1.59 -14.26 20.60
C SER A 71 -1.78 -14.92 19.23
N LEU A 72 -2.38 -14.21 18.27
CA LEU A 72 -2.51 -14.72 16.91
C LEU A 72 -1.14 -14.88 16.25
N ASN A 73 -0.25 -13.88 16.38
CA ASN A 73 1.12 -13.94 15.87
C ASN A 73 1.87 -15.18 16.37
N LEU A 74 1.76 -15.50 17.66
CA LEU A 74 2.39 -16.67 18.26
C LEU A 74 1.84 -17.99 17.68
N ASN A 75 0.54 -18.08 17.45
CA ASN A 75 -0.06 -19.26 16.84
C ASN A 75 0.40 -19.47 15.39
N LEU A 76 0.51 -18.39 14.62
CA LEU A 76 1.01 -18.45 13.25
C LEU A 76 2.50 -18.78 13.19
N PHE A 77 3.29 -18.25 14.12
CA PHE A 77 4.70 -18.62 14.26
C PHE A 77 4.87 -20.12 14.57
N LYS A 78 4.07 -20.67 15.50
CA LYS A 78 4.08 -22.11 15.80
C LYS A 78 3.72 -22.98 14.59
N ALA A 79 2.86 -22.47 13.71
CA ALA A 79 2.51 -23.13 12.46
C ALA A 79 3.54 -22.92 11.32
N GLY A 80 4.69 -22.29 11.61
CA GLY A 80 5.77 -22.07 10.65
C GLY A 80 5.47 -21.01 9.60
N VAL A 81 4.48 -20.15 9.82
CA VAL A 81 4.04 -19.13 8.84
C VAL A 81 5.08 -18.03 8.75
N LEU A 82 5.51 -17.71 7.53
CA LEU A 82 6.45 -16.62 7.19
C LEU A 82 5.81 -15.59 6.26
N ARG A 83 4.75 -15.96 5.54
CA ARG A 83 4.05 -15.12 4.56
C ARG A 83 2.56 -15.14 4.84
N ILE A 84 1.96 -13.96 4.96
CA ILE A 84 0.55 -13.82 5.31
C ILE A 84 -0.16 -12.93 4.29
N PHE A 85 -1.31 -13.41 3.84
CA PHE A 85 -2.23 -12.70 2.98
C PHE A 85 -3.56 -12.60 3.73
N ALA A 86 -4.17 -11.41 3.76
CA ALA A 86 -5.51 -11.25 4.31
C ALA A 86 -6.33 -10.31 3.44
N ARG A 87 -7.54 -10.71 3.09
CA ARG A 87 -8.49 -9.92 2.30
C ARG A 87 -9.90 -10.07 2.87
N GLY A 88 -10.61 -8.96 3.07
CA GLY A 88 -12.00 -8.98 3.50
C GLY A 88 -12.20 -9.53 4.91
N THR A 89 -11.17 -9.47 5.76
CA THR A 89 -11.15 -10.05 7.11
C THR A 89 -11.52 -9.06 8.22
N LYS A 90 -11.83 -7.81 7.88
CA LYS A 90 -12.21 -6.74 8.83
C LYS A 90 -11.17 -6.48 9.94
N ILE A 91 -9.89 -6.72 9.64
CA ILE A 91 -8.79 -6.46 10.59
C ILE A 91 -8.72 -4.97 10.83
N SER A 92 -8.85 -4.57 12.10
CA SER A 92 -8.94 -3.17 12.50
C SER A 92 -7.68 -2.67 13.23
N ARG A 93 -7.02 -3.56 13.97
CA ARG A 93 -5.73 -3.31 14.64
C ARG A 93 -4.75 -4.44 14.36
N LEU A 94 -3.48 -4.10 14.19
CA LEU A 94 -2.39 -5.05 13.96
C LEU A 94 -1.28 -4.83 15.00
N THR A 95 -1.06 -5.81 15.86
CA THR A 95 0.21 -5.92 16.60
C THR A 95 1.21 -6.58 15.66
N PHE A 96 2.29 -5.87 15.31
CA PHE A 96 3.13 -6.28 14.20
C PHE A 96 3.91 -7.57 14.52
N PRO A 97 3.84 -8.62 13.68
CA PRO A 97 4.60 -9.85 13.91
C PRO A 97 6.08 -9.66 13.57
N ASN A 98 6.97 -10.12 14.45
CA ASN A 98 8.42 -9.98 14.27
C ASN A 98 9.05 -11.06 13.38
N THR A 99 8.37 -12.19 13.16
CA THR A 99 8.87 -13.34 12.38
C THR A 99 8.43 -13.35 10.92
N ILE A 100 7.45 -12.53 10.55
CA ILE A 100 6.86 -12.53 9.20
C ILE A 100 7.71 -11.71 8.24
N GLU A 101 8.03 -12.32 7.08
CA GLU A 101 8.82 -11.70 6.01
C GLU A 101 7.95 -10.94 5.01
N GLN A 102 6.73 -11.43 4.77
CA GLN A 102 5.77 -10.84 3.82
C GLN A 102 4.39 -10.74 4.44
N LEU A 103 3.83 -9.53 4.49
CA LEU A 103 2.51 -9.27 5.05
C LEU A 103 1.69 -8.43 4.06
N TYR A 104 0.59 -9.01 3.60
CA TYR A 104 -0.28 -8.42 2.59
C TYR A 104 -1.73 -8.36 3.08
N PHE A 105 -2.11 -7.25 3.70
CA PHE A 105 -3.47 -7.02 4.21
C PHE A 105 -4.17 -6.00 3.34
N ARG A 106 -4.77 -6.47 2.24
CA ARG A 106 -5.58 -5.63 1.35
C ARG A 106 -7.02 -5.61 1.85
N ASP A 107 -7.74 -4.51 1.64
CA ASP A 107 -9.21 -4.47 1.76
C ASP A 107 -9.65 -4.97 3.15
N ASN A 108 -9.18 -4.25 4.16
CA ASN A 108 -9.45 -4.46 5.57
C ASN A 108 -9.84 -3.12 6.22
N ASP A 109 -10.08 -3.13 7.53
CA ASP A 109 -10.48 -1.95 8.29
C ASP A 109 -9.31 -1.35 9.10
N LEU A 110 -8.07 -1.64 8.70
CA LEU A 110 -6.90 -1.39 9.53
C LEU A 110 -6.68 0.11 9.72
N TYR A 111 -6.80 0.59 10.95
CA TYR A 111 -6.57 2.01 11.28
C TYR A 111 -5.41 2.21 12.27
N ALA A 112 -4.97 1.15 12.96
CA ALA A 112 -3.86 1.20 13.90
C ALA A 112 -2.92 0.01 13.74
N VAL A 113 -1.62 0.29 13.72
CA VAL A 113 -0.55 -0.71 13.69
C VAL A 113 0.38 -0.42 14.85
N GLU A 114 0.65 -1.43 15.68
CA GLU A 114 1.49 -1.33 16.86
C GLU A 114 2.84 -2.00 16.57
N ILE A 115 3.92 -1.21 16.65
CA ILE A 115 5.30 -1.63 16.37
C ILE A 115 6.16 -1.25 17.56
N GLU A 116 6.84 -2.24 18.14
CA GLU A 116 7.68 -2.07 19.31
C GLU A 116 9.08 -1.56 18.92
N PRO A 117 9.54 -0.41 19.44
CA PRO A 117 10.77 0.24 18.99
C PRO A 117 12.07 -0.57 19.11
N LYS A 118 12.13 -1.52 20.04
CA LYS A 118 13.33 -2.30 20.38
C LYS A 118 13.34 -3.70 19.77
N VAL A 119 12.30 -4.05 19.03
CA VAL A 119 12.16 -5.37 18.40
C VAL A 119 12.72 -5.33 16.98
N ALA A 120 13.47 -6.37 16.62
CA ALA A 120 13.89 -6.59 15.24
C ALA A 120 12.78 -7.30 14.46
N TYR A 121 12.43 -6.74 13.30
CA TYR A 121 11.36 -7.27 12.44
C TYR A 121 11.96 -7.90 11.18
N ALA A 122 11.54 -9.13 10.86
CA ALA A 122 11.97 -9.85 9.65
C ALA A 122 11.36 -9.28 8.35
N ILE A 123 10.32 -8.47 8.45
CA ILE A 123 9.52 -7.97 7.32
C ILE A 123 10.37 -7.34 6.21
N LYS A 124 10.12 -7.79 4.98
CA LYS A 124 10.73 -7.29 3.75
C LYS A 124 9.69 -6.66 2.83
N PHE A 125 8.49 -7.24 2.76
CA PHE A 125 7.43 -6.79 1.87
C PHE A 125 6.16 -6.54 2.69
N LEU A 126 5.78 -5.26 2.82
CA LEU A 126 4.58 -4.85 3.54
C LEU A 126 3.61 -4.17 2.59
N ARG A 127 2.47 -4.82 2.33
CA ARG A 127 1.36 -4.21 1.57
C ARG A 127 0.13 -4.15 2.45
N ILE A 128 -0.29 -2.95 2.81
CA ILE A 128 -1.48 -2.71 3.62
C ILE A 128 -2.35 -1.64 2.94
N HIS A 129 -2.44 -1.73 1.61
CA HIS A 129 -3.23 -0.83 0.79
C HIS A 129 -4.73 -1.11 0.92
N VAL A 130 -5.55 -0.09 0.65
CA VAL A 130 -7.01 -0.13 0.84
C VAL A 130 -7.36 -0.45 2.30
N ASN A 131 -6.90 0.43 3.19
CA ASN A 131 -7.17 0.40 4.63
C ASN A 131 -7.49 1.83 5.13
N LYS A 132 -7.49 2.04 6.45
CA LYS A 132 -7.92 3.27 7.11
C LYS A 132 -6.80 3.93 7.92
N LEU A 133 -5.53 3.66 7.59
CA LEU A 133 -4.39 4.20 8.32
C LEU A 133 -4.30 5.71 8.17
N ARG A 134 -4.03 6.40 9.28
CA ARG A 134 -3.80 7.84 9.33
C ARG A 134 -2.39 8.20 9.81
N ASP A 135 -1.79 7.35 10.64
CA ASP A 135 -0.48 7.54 11.24
C ASP A 135 0.39 6.32 10.93
N ILE A 136 1.63 6.58 10.50
CA ILE A 136 2.67 5.59 10.20
C ILE A 136 4.01 5.94 10.87
N THR A 137 4.03 6.87 11.83
CA THR A 137 5.26 7.37 12.48
C THR A 137 6.10 6.25 13.11
N ASN A 138 5.47 5.18 13.57
CA ASN A 138 6.14 4.01 14.13
C ASN A 138 6.74 3.06 13.07
N PHE A 139 6.46 3.25 11.77
CA PHE A 139 7.02 2.42 10.69
C PHE A 139 8.53 2.60 10.56
N LYS A 140 9.10 3.68 11.12
CA LYS A 140 10.56 3.91 11.23
C LYS A 140 11.33 2.76 11.90
N HIS A 141 10.64 1.88 12.61
CA HIS A 141 11.21 0.70 13.25
C HIS A 141 11.35 -0.50 12.29
N LEU A 142 10.69 -0.49 11.13
CA LEU A 142 10.73 -1.54 10.11
C LEU A 142 11.92 -1.35 9.15
N LYS A 143 13.13 -1.36 9.69
CA LYS A 143 14.38 -1.01 8.98
C LYS A 143 14.72 -1.96 7.81
N GLY A 144 14.20 -3.18 7.84
CA GLY A 144 14.49 -4.23 6.87
C GLY A 144 13.66 -4.19 5.58
N LEU A 145 12.73 -3.23 5.45
CA LEU A 145 11.79 -3.16 4.33
C LEU A 145 12.49 -2.96 2.98
N ILE A 146 11.98 -3.69 1.99
CA ILE A 146 12.33 -3.61 0.56
C ILE A 146 11.17 -2.99 -0.21
N GLU A 147 9.94 -3.31 0.16
CA GLU A 147 8.73 -2.75 -0.43
C GLU A 147 7.75 -2.34 0.66
N LEU A 148 7.22 -1.12 0.52
CA LEU A 148 6.15 -0.59 1.36
C LEU A 148 5.03 -0.04 0.48
N ASN A 149 3.88 -0.71 0.49
CA ASN A 149 2.66 -0.25 -0.16
C ASN A 149 1.61 0.19 0.87
N LEU A 150 1.36 1.49 0.88
CA LEU A 150 0.41 2.20 1.73
C LEU A 150 -0.68 2.89 0.90
N CYS A 151 -0.84 2.51 -0.37
CA CYS A 151 -1.82 3.17 -1.22
C CYS A 151 -3.24 3.07 -0.68
N ASP A 152 -4.08 4.03 -1.02
CA ASP A 152 -5.50 4.05 -0.67
C ASP A 152 -5.80 4.04 0.84
N ASN A 153 -4.89 4.56 1.67
CA ASN A 153 -5.13 4.83 3.08
C ASN A 153 -5.67 6.27 3.30
N LEU A 154 -5.58 6.78 4.53
CA LEU A 154 -6.09 8.09 4.95
C LEU A 154 -4.97 8.97 5.53
N ILE A 155 -3.73 8.76 5.09
CA ILE A 155 -2.55 9.47 5.62
C ILE A 155 -2.61 10.93 5.16
N GLU A 156 -2.63 11.86 6.10
CA GLU A 156 -2.67 13.30 5.83
C GLU A 156 -1.35 13.99 6.17
N HIS A 157 -0.78 13.64 7.33
CA HIS A 157 0.48 14.16 7.81
C HIS A 157 1.57 13.10 7.69
N LEU A 158 2.63 13.42 6.97
CA LEU A 158 3.75 12.53 6.74
C LEU A 158 5.06 13.29 6.88
N SER A 159 5.87 12.91 7.88
CA SER A 159 7.29 13.21 7.86
C SER A 159 8.01 12.13 7.06
N PHE A 160 8.77 12.54 6.05
CA PHE A 160 9.63 11.66 5.28
C PHE A 160 10.80 11.09 6.11
N ASP A 161 11.08 11.67 7.28
CA ASP A 161 12.05 11.11 8.23
C ASP A 161 11.64 9.69 8.69
N THR A 162 10.34 9.34 8.62
CA THR A 162 9.83 7.98 8.88
C THR A 162 10.54 6.90 8.05
N PHE A 163 10.96 7.22 6.82
CA PHE A 163 11.59 6.25 5.91
C PHE A 163 13.12 6.26 5.99
N SER A 164 13.72 7.19 6.73
CA SER A 164 15.18 7.41 6.77
C SER A 164 16.00 6.17 7.15
N SER A 165 15.43 5.27 7.96
CA SER A 165 16.07 4.04 8.42
C SER A 165 15.93 2.86 7.45
N MET A 166 15.07 2.97 6.43
CA MET A 166 14.73 1.89 5.49
C MET A 166 15.72 1.86 4.31
N VAL A 167 17.01 1.70 4.61
CA VAL A 167 18.08 1.87 3.61
C VAL A 167 18.03 0.85 2.45
N HIS A 168 17.28 -0.23 2.60
CA HIS A 168 17.07 -1.27 1.58
C HIS A 168 15.80 -1.07 0.74
N LEU A 169 15.02 -0.02 1.00
CA LEU A 169 13.74 0.23 0.34
C LEU A 169 13.96 0.45 -1.16
N LYS A 170 13.25 -0.33 -1.97
CA LYS A 170 13.23 -0.26 -3.44
C LYS A 170 11.94 0.35 -3.98
N GLN A 171 10.83 0.13 -3.29
CA GLN A 171 9.51 0.61 -3.69
C GLN A 171 8.78 1.24 -2.51
N LEU A 172 8.30 2.47 -2.70
CA LEU A 172 7.47 3.19 -1.74
C LEU A 172 6.22 3.71 -2.46
N LEU A 173 5.08 3.12 -2.13
CA LEU A 173 3.79 3.46 -2.76
C LEU A 173 2.90 4.13 -1.72
N LEU A 174 2.62 5.41 -1.93
CA LEU A 174 1.83 6.30 -1.07
C LEU A 174 0.63 6.89 -1.83
N CYS A 175 0.32 6.34 -3.00
CA CYS A 175 -0.74 6.80 -3.88
C CYS A 175 -2.14 6.75 -3.22
N GLY A 176 -3.07 7.62 -3.58
CA GLY A 176 -4.44 7.53 -3.06
C GLY A 176 -4.55 7.80 -1.54
N ASN A 177 -3.65 8.64 -1.00
CA ASN A 177 -3.70 9.17 0.36
C ASN A 177 -4.13 10.65 0.37
N ARG A 178 -4.06 11.29 1.54
CA ARG A 178 -4.48 12.68 1.75
C ARG A 178 -3.29 13.61 2.02
N ILE A 179 -2.12 13.24 1.53
CA ILE A 179 -0.87 13.89 1.91
C ILE A 179 -0.79 15.28 1.28
N LYS A 180 -0.51 16.28 2.10
CA LYS A 180 -0.46 17.70 1.68
C LYS A 180 0.97 18.23 1.53
N THR A 181 1.88 17.74 2.36
CA THR A 181 3.28 18.16 2.41
C THR A 181 4.19 16.97 2.67
N LEU A 182 5.41 17.02 2.16
CA LEU A 182 6.44 15.99 2.40
C LEU A 182 7.61 16.62 3.15
N ALA A 183 7.40 16.90 4.44
CA ALA A 183 8.45 17.50 5.26
C ALA A 183 9.52 16.46 5.58
N ALA A 184 10.78 16.89 5.52
CA ALA A 184 11.92 16.16 6.07
C ALA A 184 12.77 17.12 6.90
N THR A 185 13.17 16.70 8.10
CA THR A 185 14.04 17.50 8.97
C THR A 185 15.51 17.19 8.74
N HIS A 186 15.82 16.01 8.20
CA HIS A 186 17.18 15.55 7.90
C HIS A 186 17.32 15.09 6.45
N ASP A 187 18.57 14.90 6.01
CA ASP A 187 18.85 14.33 4.70
C ASP A 187 18.42 12.85 4.65
N ILE A 188 17.58 12.52 3.68
CA ILE A 188 17.01 11.19 3.49
C ILE A 188 17.75 10.50 2.36
N LYS A 189 18.48 9.44 2.69
CA LYS A 189 19.26 8.64 1.73
C LYS A 189 18.61 7.28 1.56
N LEU A 190 17.98 7.06 0.40
CA LEU A 190 17.43 5.76 0.01
C LEU A 190 18.16 5.28 -1.25
N PRO A 191 19.32 4.62 -1.08
CA PRO A 191 20.23 4.32 -2.19
C PRO A 191 19.68 3.30 -3.18
N TYR A 192 18.68 2.50 -2.78
CA TYR A 192 18.06 1.47 -3.61
C TYR A 192 16.65 1.82 -4.07
N LEU A 193 16.10 2.98 -3.67
CA LEU A 193 14.74 3.37 -4.04
C LEU A 193 14.69 3.56 -5.56
N TYR A 194 13.88 2.74 -6.22
CA TYR A 194 13.69 2.74 -7.66
C TYR A 194 12.31 3.27 -8.03
N HIS A 195 11.29 3.00 -7.23
CA HIS A 195 9.92 3.42 -7.50
C HIS A 195 9.33 4.19 -6.32
N LEU A 196 8.92 5.42 -6.57
CA LEU A 196 8.20 6.27 -5.64
C LEU A 196 6.89 6.72 -6.29
N ASP A 197 5.77 6.33 -5.69
CA ASP A 197 4.46 6.74 -6.14
C ASP A 197 3.76 7.59 -5.09
N LEU A 198 3.54 8.86 -5.42
CA LEU A 198 2.82 9.85 -4.63
C LEU A 198 1.56 10.35 -5.36
N SER A 199 1.10 9.62 -6.38
CA SER A 199 -0.05 10.06 -7.16
C SER A 199 -1.33 10.15 -6.34
N SER A 200 -2.30 10.94 -6.81
CA SER A 200 -3.62 11.02 -6.18
C SER A 200 -3.48 11.35 -4.69
N ASN A 201 -2.81 12.47 -4.44
CA ASN A 201 -2.64 13.10 -3.14
C ASN A 201 -3.01 14.60 -3.28
N PHE A 202 -2.72 15.40 -2.25
CA PHE A 202 -3.03 16.84 -2.22
C PHE A 202 -1.75 17.66 -2.11
N LEU A 203 -0.65 17.18 -2.71
CA LEU A 203 0.65 17.85 -2.64
C LEU A 203 0.58 19.20 -3.36
N PHE A 204 1.03 20.24 -2.67
CA PHE A 204 1.19 21.59 -3.22
C PHE A 204 2.61 22.11 -2.95
N ASN A 205 2.96 23.27 -3.50
CA ASN A 205 4.33 23.80 -3.64
C ASN A 205 5.16 23.96 -2.34
N GLN A 206 4.62 23.63 -1.16
CA GLN A 206 5.39 23.56 0.09
C GLN A 206 6.21 22.27 0.26
N THR A 207 6.29 21.46 -0.79
CA THR A 207 7.00 20.18 -0.79
C THR A 207 8.44 20.37 -1.25
N SER A 208 9.38 20.59 -0.31
CA SER A 208 10.82 20.64 -0.63
C SER A 208 11.38 19.23 -0.77
N LEU A 209 12.07 18.98 -1.88
CA LEU A 209 12.76 17.72 -2.19
C LEU A 209 14.27 17.79 -1.87
N ASP A 210 14.75 18.91 -1.32
CA ASP A 210 16.17 19.28 -1.29
C ASP A 210 17.03 18.31 -0.46
N ARG A 211 16.38 17.73 0.55
CA ARG A 211 16.95 16.77 1.51
C ARG A 211 16.93 15.33 1.01
N TRP A 212 16.30 15.05 -0.13
CA TRP A 212 16.20 13.70 -0.65
C TRP A 212 17.41 13.36 -1.49
N HIS A 213 17.91 12.13 -1.33
CA HIS A 213 19.03 11.62 -2.10
C HIS A 213 18.74 10.19 -2.57
N PHE A 214 18.10 10.08 -3.74
CA PHE A 214 17.62 8.81 -4.30
C PHE A 214 18.32 8.53 -5.64
N PRO A 215 19.60 8.14 -5.61
CA PRO A 215 20.43 8.04 -6.81
C PRO A 215 19.94 7.00 -7.83
N ARG A 216 19.12 6.03 -7.40
CA ARG A 216 18.56 4.96 -8.24
C ARG A 216 17.09 5.13 -8.58
N LEU A 217 16.47 6.25 -8.21
CA LEU A 217 15.05 6.49 -8.48
C LEU A 217 14.83 6.51 -9.99
N GLY A 218 14.13 5.50 -10.50
CA GLY A 218 13.83 5.33 -11.92
C GLY A 218 12.41 5.75 -12.28
N ASN A 219 11.44 5.45 -11.41
CA ASN A 219 10.03 5.79 -11.63
C ASN A 219 9.52 6.70 -10.50
N PHE A 220 9.17 7.92 -10.85
CA PHE A 220 8.61 8.91 -9.94
C PHE A 220 7.26 9.43 -10.43
N SER A 221 6.22 9.16 -9.66
CA SER A 221 4.85 9.61 -9.96
C SER A 221 4.39 10.65 -8.94
N LEU A 222 4.01 11.81 -9.46
CA LEU A 222 3.36 12.94 -8.78
C LEU A 222 2.00 13.25 -9.42
N ARG A 223 1.48 12.36 -10.28
CA ARG A 223 0.21 12.50 -10.98
C ARG A 223 -0.93 12.87 -10.03
N ASP A 224 -1.89 13.66 -10.50
CA ASP A 224 -3.13 13.96 -9.76
C ASP A 224 -2.83 14.53 -8.36
N ASN A 225 -2.17 15.69 -8.36
CA ASN A 225 -1.85 16.46 -7.16
C ASN A 225 -2.26 17.94 -7.39
N LEU A 226 -1.74 18.86 -6.57
CA LEU A 226 -2.01 20.30 -6.61
C LEU A 226 -0.73 21.11 -6.90
N LEU A 227 0.26 20.51 -7.56
CA LEU A 227 1.53 21.17 -7.84
C LEU A 227 1.34 22.25 -8.89
N THR A 228 1.87 23.45 -8.62
CA THR A 228 2.01 24.51 -9.62
C THR A 228 3.47 24.80 -9.97
N THR A 229 4.42 24.32 -9.17
CA THR A 229 5.85 24.37 -9.46
C THR A 229 6.53 23.07 -9.04
N LEU A 230 7.71 22.83 -9.61
CA LEU A 230 8.57 21.71 -9.27
C LEU A 230 10.02 22.12 -9.51
N ASP A 231 10.91 21.97 -8.52
CA ASP A 231 12.32 22.35 -8.71
C ASP A 231 13.05 21.30 -9.55
N VAL A 232 13.15 21.59 -10.85
CA VAL A 232 13.80 20.72 -11.85
C VAL A 232 15.29 20.55 -11.55
N ARG A 233 15.95 21.53 -10.90
CA ARG A 233 17.38 21.42 -10.55
C ARG A 233 17.58 20.34 -9.50
N ILE A 234 16.69 20.28 -8.52
CA ILE A 234 16.73 19.25 -7.46
C ILE A 234 16.49 17.87 -8.05
N ILE A 235 15.48 17.71 -8.92
CA ILE A 235 15.25 16.45 -9.65
C ILE A 235 16.51 16.03 -10.42
N THR A 236 17.12 16.98 -11.12
CA THR A 236 18.33 16.76 -11.93
C THR A 236 19.50 16.28 -11.06
N GLN A 237 19.71 16.89 -9.89
CA GLN A 237 20.84 16.61 -9.00
C GLN A 237 20.65 15.39 -8.10
N ARG A 238 19.43 15.18 -7.60
CA ARG A 238 19.13 14.18 -6.56
C ARG A 238 18.62 12.86 -7.14
N PHE A 239 18.02 12.88 -8.33
CA PHE A 239 17.45 11.71 -9.02
C PHE A 239 18.13 11.53 -10.40
N PRO A 240 19.45 11.29 -10.45
CA PRO A 240 20.20 11.19 -11.70
C PRO A 240 19.77 10.01 -12.59
N ALA A 241 19.25 8.92 -12.02
CA ALA A 241 18.81 7.73 -12.75
C ALA A 241 17.34 7.75 -13.17
N LEU A 242 16.64 8.89 -13.08
CA LEU A 242 15.21 8.98 -13.37
C LEU A 242 14.94 8.61 -14.83
N GLN A 243 13.98 7.70 -15.03
CA GLN A 243 13.57 7.17 -16.33
C GLN A 243 12.12 7.53 -16.66
N ILE A 244 11.25 7.59 -15.65
CA ILE A 244 9.83 7.91 -15.80
C ILE A 244 9.49 9.00 -14.79
N LEU A 245 8.95 10.11 -15.28
CA LEU A 245 8.38 11.17 -14.47
C LEU A 245 6.95 11.42 -14.90
N ASP A 246 6.02 11.17 -13.97
CA ASP A 246 4.59 11.40 -14.20
C ASP A 246 4.10 12.58 -13.37
N VAL A 247 3.69 13.66 -14.04
CA VAL A 247 3.16 14.88 -13.41
C VAL A 247 1.80 15.26 -13.98
N GLU A 248 1.12 14.35 -14.68
CA GLU A 248 -0.22 14.59 -15.23
C GLU A 248 -1.21 14.99 -14.12
N GLN A 249 -2.27 15.70 -14.48
CA GLN A 249 -3.33 16.14 -13.59
C GLN A 249 -2.84 17.04 -12.44
N ASN A 250 -1.80 17.82 -12.69
CA ASN A 250 -1.36 18.92 -11.83
C ASN A 250 -1.75 20.27 -12.46
N SER A 251 -1.20 21.38 -11.95
CA SER A 251 -1.40 22.72 -12.52
C SER A 251 -0.07 23.50 -12.60
N LEU A 252 0.99 22.82 -13.08
CA LEU A 252 2.34 23.37 -13.23
C LEU A 252 2.34 24.61 -14.12
N ASN A 253 3.05 25.65 -13.71
CA ASN A 253 3.23 26.84 -14.53
C ASN A 253 4.11 26.59 -15.76
N CYS A 254 4.05 27.51 -16.74
CA CYS A 254 4.78 27.42 -17.99
C CYS A 254 6.30 27.30 -17.77
N ASP A 255 6.87 28.04 -16.82
CA ASP A 255 8.31 27.99 -16.55
C ASP A 255 8.78 26.60 -16.10
N THR A 256 8.05 25.99 -15.16
CA THR A 256 8.35 24.63 -14.68
C THR A 256 8.19 23.64 -15.82
N TYR A 257 7.10 23.75 -16.58
CA TYR A 257 6.83 22.88 -17.73
C TYR A 257 7.97 22.93 -18.77
N GLN A 258 8.41 24.13 -19.16
CA GLN A 258 9.51 24.31 -20.12
C GLN A 258 10.84 23.76 -19.59
N GLN A 259 11.13 23.93 -18.30
CA GLN A 259 12.31 23.33 -17.67
C GLN A 259 12.25 21.80 -17.66
N LEU A 260 11.10 21.22 -17.35
CA LEU A 260 10.90 19.77 -17.39
C LEU A 260 11.05 19.21 -18.80
N LEU A 261 10.48 19.86 -19.83
CA LEU A 261 10.67 19.45 -21.22
C LEU A 261 12.15 19.42 -21.63
N LYS A 262 12.93 20.42 -21.21
CA LYS A 262 14.38 20.45 -21.46
C LYS A 262 15.08 19.27 -20.79
N LEU A 263 14.77 18.99 -19.52
CA LEU A 263 15.33 17.85 -18.79
C LEU A 263 15.01 16.52 -19.49
N VAL A 264 13.75 16.36 -19.90
CA VAL A 264 13.23 15.17 -20.56
C VAL A 264 13.92 14.91 -21.89
N HIS A 265 14.11 15.95 -22.69
CA HIS A 265 14.83 15.85 -23.96
C HIS A 265 16.30 15.48 -23.74
N GLN A 266 16.96 16.09 -22.76
CA GLN A 266 18.37 15.84 -22.44
C GLN A 266 18.62 14.42 -21.90
N ARG A 267 17.70 13.88 -21.08
CA ARG A 267 17.87 12.61 -20.37
C ARG A 267 17.06 11.45 -20.94
N ARG A 268 16.30 11.65 -22.02
CA ARG A 268 15.41 10.65 -22.64
C ARG A 268 14.44 10.01 -21.63
N ILE A 269 13.92 10.83 -20.73
CA ILE A 269 12.94 10.42 -19.70
C ILE A 269 11.57 10.23 -20.36
N ILE A 270 10.83 9.19 -19.99
CA ILE A 270 9.41 9.08 -20.30
C ILE A 270 8.67 10.09 -19.43
N PHE A 271 8.08 11.09 -20.06
CA PHE A 271 7.43 12.20 -19.38
C PHE A 271 5.94 12.25 -19.69
N ASN A 272 5.13 12.05 -18.65
CA ASN A 272 3.68 12.13 -18.75
C ASN A 272 3.24 13.49 -18.17
N VAL A 273 2.59 14.30 -19.00
CA VAL A 273 2.14 15.66 -18.65
C VAL A 273 0.91 16.07 -19.46
N ASP A 274 -0.02 16.83 -18.86
CA ASP A 274 -1.15 17.35 -19.62
C ASP A 274 -0.71 18.51 -20.53
N LYS A 275 -1.03 18.40 -21.82
CA LYS A 275 -0.73 19.41 -22.84
C LYS A 275 -1.32 20.80 -22.56
N ARG A 276 -2.27 20.92 -21.62
CA ARG A 276 -3.03 22.14 -21.31
C ARG A 276 -2.49 22.92 -20.10
N MET A 277 -1.41 22.46 -19.46
CA MET A 277 -0.89 23.05 -18.21
C MET A 277 -0.08 24.35 -18.41
N CYS A 278 0.21 24.75 -19.66
CA CYS A 278 0.78 26.07 -19.96
C CYS A 278 -0.26 26.92 -20.72
N PRO A 279 -0.97 27.85 -20.05
CA PRO A 279 -1.98 28.69 -20.69
C PRO A 279 -1.42 29.77 -21.62
N ASP A 280 -0.10 29.84 -21.85
CA ASP A 280 0.50 30.68 -22.90
C ASP A 280 0.30 30.09 -24.30
N PHE A 281 -0.96 29.94 -24.70
CA PHE A 281 -1.36 30.54 -25.97
C PHE A 281 -2.06 31.83 -25.60
N PRO A 282 -1.61 33.01 -26.05
CA PRO A 282 -2.41 34.20 -25.87
C PRO A 282 -3.79 33.87 -26.46
N ALA A 283 -4.82 33.92 -25.63
CA ALA A 283 -6.18 33.95 -26.14
C ALA A 283 -6.19 35.03 -27.23
N PRO A 284 -6.77 34.79 -28.42
CA PRO A 284 -6.89 35.82 -29.43
C PRO A 284 -7.48 37.04 -28.73
N VAL A 285 -6.74 38.15 -28.76
CA VAL A 285 -7.16 39.42 -28.17
C VAL A 285 -8.48 39.78 -28.84
N VAL A 286 -9.59 39.47 -28.19
CA VAL A 286 -10.89 39.99 -28.58
C VAL A 286 -10.84 41.47 -28.17
N PRO A 287 -11.00 42.41 -29.12
CA PRO A 287 -10.97 43.83 -28.78
C PRO A 287 -12.06 44.11 -27.75
N ARG A 288 -11.69 44.76 -26.64
CA ARG A 288 -12.66 45.29 -25.67
C ARG A 288 -13.61 46.24 -26.40
N SER A 289 -14.88 45.87 -26.47
CA SER A 289 -15.95 46.85 -26.56
C SER A 289 -17.11 46.43 -25.67
N ILE A 290 -17.58 47.41 -24.91
CA ILE A 290 -18.81 47.44 -24.11
C ILE A 290 -18.64 46.93 -22.67
N ALA A 291 -18.55 47.91 -21.77
CA ALA A 291 -18.77 47.70 -20.35
C ALA A 291 -20.23 47.33 -20.07
N PRO A 292 -20.49 46.50 -19.05
CA PRO A 292 -21.68 46.64 -18.25
C PRO A 292 -21.30 47.12 -16.85
N ASN A 293 -21.95 48.21 -16.42
CA ASN A 293 -22.19 48.45 -15.01
C ASN A 293 -23.02 47.28 -14.47
N ALA A 294 -22.52 46.58 -13.46
CA ALA A 294 -23.35 45.94 -12.45
C ALA A 294 -22.50 45.71 -11.21
N ASN A 295 -22.98 46.23 -10.09
CA ASN A 295 -22.54 45.85 -8.76
C ASN A 295 -22.69 44.33 -8.63
N ASP A 296 -21.58 43.61 -8.53
CA ASP A 296 -21.59 42.27 -7.96
C ASP A 296 -20.41 42.15 -7.01
N ASN A 297 -20.78 41.83 -5.77
CA ASN A 297 -19.94 41.78 -4.60
C ASN A 297 -18.70 40.92 -4.83
N GLU A 298 -17.58 41.37 -4.28
CA GLU A 298 -16.39 40.55 -4.02
C GLU A 298 -16.80 39.30 -3.24
N LEU A 299 -17.02 38.20 -3.94
CA LEU A 299 -17.06 36.87 -3.33
C LEU A 299 -15.60 36.44 -3.16
N GLU A 300 -15.18 36.43 -1.89
CA GLU A 300 -13.81 36.22 -1.45
C GLU A 300 -13.11 35.04 -2.14
N SER A 301 -11.88 35.26 -2.63
CA SER A 301 -11.06 34.22 -3.27
C SER A 301 -10.75 33.00 -2.36
N GLY A 302 -11.05 33.09 -1.06
CA GLY A 302 -10.97 31.99 -0.11
C GLY A 302 -12.07 30.94 -0.30
N ASP A 303 -13.27 31.36 -0.71
CA ASP A 303 -14.42 30.47 -0.85
C ASP A 303 -14.32 29.63 -2.12
N LEU A 304 -13.82 30.21 -3.22
CA LEU A 304 -13.59 29.49 -4.47
C LEU A 304 -12.49 28.41 -4.30
N ARG A 305 -11.43 28.70 -3.54
CA ARG A 305 -10.38 27.69 -3.24
C ARG A 305 -10.91 26.57 -2.36
N THR A 306 -11.75 26.91 -1.39
CA THR A 306 -12.38 25.92 -0.51
C THR A 306 -13.37 25.04 -1.28
N LEU A 307 -14.12 25.62 -2.20
CA LEU A 307 -15.05 24.91 -3.07
C LEU A 307 -14.32 24.02 -4.09
N VAL A 308 -13.24 24.51 -4.72
CA VAL A 308 -12.38 23.70 -5.59
C VAL A 308 -11.75 22.54 -4.81
N ARG A 309 -11.33 22.76 -3.56
CA ARG A 309 -10.84 21.71 -2.67
C ARG A 309 -11.93 20.67 -2.39
N GLN A 310 -13.14 21.09 -2.04
CA GLN A 310 -14.26 20.18 -1.76
C GLN A 310 -14.71 19.39 -3.01
N LEU A 311 -14.73 20.04 -4.17
CA LEU A 311 -15.03 19.40 -5.45
C LEU A 311 -13.94 18.41 -5.83
N LYS A 312 -12.66 18.75 -5.64
CA LYS A 312 -11.55 17.80 -5.80
C LYS A 312 -11.66 16.64 -4.83
N GLU A 313 -12.00 16.85 -3.56
CA GLU A 313 -12.20 15.76 -2.61
C GLU A 313 -13.33 14.82 -3.04
N ARG A 314 -14.46 15.34 -3.54
CA ARG A 314 -15.55 14.53 -4.07
C ARG A 314 -15.16 13.77 -5.34
N LEU A 315 -14.52 14.46 -6.29
CA LEU A 315 -14.07 13.85 -7.53
C LEU A 315 -12.99 12.80 -7.27
N TYR A 316 -12.09 13.06 -6.31
CA TYR A 316 -11.09 12.14 -5.84
C TYR A 316 -11.70 10.90 -5.18
N GLN A 317 -12.76 11.03 -4.37
CA GLN A 317 -13.48 9.84 -3.87
C GLN A 317 -14.10 9.03 -5.02
N GLN A 318 -14.65 9.69 -6.04
CA GLN A 318 -15.22 9.01 -7.21
C GLN A 318 -14.14 8.33 -8.09
N VAL A 319 -13.02 9.01 -8.32
CA VAL A 319 -11.88 8.49 -9.06
C VAL A 319 -11.16 7.39 -8.29
N LYS A 320 -11.09 7.45 -6.95
CA LYS A 320 -10.58 6.37 -6.09
C LYS A 320 -11.41 5.10 -6.22
N ILE A 321 -12.73 5.22 -6.34
CA ILE A 321 -13.60 4.06 -6.61
C ILE A 321 -13.27 3.46 -7.99
N ILE A 322 -13.11 4.30 -9.02
CA ILE A 322 -12.80 3.86 -10.39
C ILE A 322 -11.38 3.29 -10.51
N ASN A 323 -10.39 3.92 -9.88
CA ASN A 323 -9.01 3.46 -9.82
C ASN A 323 -8.86 2.22 -8.94
N GLY A 324 -9.70 2.04 -7.92
CA GLY A 324 -9.81 0.78 -7.18
C GLY A 324 -10.19 -0.39 -8.10
N GLN A 325 -11.11 -0.16 -9.03
CA GLN A 325 -11.48 -1.14 -10.07
C GLN A 325 -10.35 -1.34 -11.10
N ARG A 326 -9.64 -0.28 -11.49
CA ARG A 326 -8.51 -0.37 -12.43
C ARG A 326 -7.25 -0.99 -11.81
N ALA A 327 -7.03 -0.82 -10.52
CA ALA A 327 -5.98 -1.45 -9.74
C ALA A 327 -6.26 -2.93 -9.51
N GLU A 328 -7.53 -3.38 -9.51
CA GLU A 328 -7.83 -4.82 -9.62
C GLU A 328 -7.38 -5.36 -10.99
N ILE A 329 -7.56 -4.62 -12.08
CA ILE A 329 -7.13 -5.04 -13.42
C ILE A 329 -5.59 -5.06 -13.55
N GLU A 330 -4.89 -4.03 -13.06
CA GLU A 330 -3.43 -3.98 -13.11
C GLU A 330 -2.77 -4.92 -12.08
N GLN A 331 -3.41 -5.18 -10.93
CA GLN A 331 -2.99 -6.24 -10.02
C GLN A 331 -3.28 -7.63 -10.59
N LEU A 332 -4.39 -7.82 -11.32
CA LEU A 332 -4.66 -9.07 -12.05
C LEU A 332 -3.62 -9.28 -13.15
N LYS A 333 -3.22 -8.23 -13.87
CA LYS A 333 -2.09 -8.30 -14.82
C LYS A 333 -0.77 -8.61 -14.12
N ALA A 334 -0.42 -7.92 -13.03
CA ALA A 334 0.82 -8.18 -12.30
C ALA A 334 0.84 -9.58 -11.67
N ASN A 335 -0.30 -10.05 -11.14
CA ASN A 335 -0.46 -11.41 -10.65
C ASN A 335 -0.38 -12.41 -11.79
N LEU A 336 -0.96 -12.14 -12.97
CA LEU A 336 -0.85 -12.97 -14.17
C LEU A 336 0.59 -13.02 -14.70
N THR A 337 1.31 -11.90 -14.72
CA THR A 337 2.74 -11.83 -15.08
C THR A 337 3.60 -12.58 -14.07
N THR A 338 3.33 -12.44 -12.76
CA THR A 338 4.03 -13.19 -11.72
C THR A 338 3.71 -14.69 -11.81
N LEU A 339 2.48 -15.06 -12.16
CA LEU A 339 2.08 -16.45 -12.40
C LEU A 339 2.75 -17.02 -13.66
N MET A 340 2.87 -16.23 -14.73
CA MET A 340 3.56 -16.59 -15.98
C MET A 340 5.07 -16.75 -15.77
N GLU A 341 5.71 -15.84 -15.02
CA GLU A 341 7.12 -15.95 -14.62
C GLU A 341 7.37 -17.15 -13.68
N GLN A 342 6.39 -17.52 -12.85
CA GLN A 342 6.41 -18.74 -12.05
C GLN A 342 6.21 -20.01 -12.89
N PHE A 343 5.52 -19.94 -14.03
CA PHE A 343 5.35 -21.05 -14.98
C PHE A 343 6.59 -21.25 -15.88
N ASP A 344 7.28 -20.19 -16.31
CA ASP A 344 8.50 -20.30 -17.13
C ASP A 344 9.69 -20.93 -16.37
N LEU A 345 9.69 -20.88 -15.03
CA LEU A 345 10.61 -21.62 -14.17
C LEU A 345 10.34 -23.14 -14.13
N VAL A 346 9.18 -23.61 -14.60
CA VAL A 346 8.79 -25.04 -14.65
C VAL A 346 9.27 -25.70 -15.96
N VAL A 347 9.52 -24.93 -17.03
CA VAL A 347 9.95 -25.46 -18.33
C VAL A 347 11.49 -25.62 -18.41
N ALA A 348 12.23 -25.03 -17.48
CA ALA A 348 13.69 -25.03 -17.44
C ALA A 348 14.29 -26.01 -16.42
N GLU A 349 13.78 -27.24 -16.31
CA GLU A 349 14.59 -28.38 -15.83
C GLU A 349 14.95 -29.29 -17.01
N PRO A 350 16.25 -29.60 -17.23
CA PRO A 350 16.65 -30.53 -18.26
C PRO A 350 16.14 -31.91 -17.86
N THR A 351 15.44 -32.55 -18.80
CA THR A 351 15.14 -33.98 -18.76
C THR A 351 16.43 -34.74 -18.44
N LYS A 352 16.55 -35.25 -17.21
CA LYS A 352 17.44 -36.38 -16.93
C LYS A 352 16.89 -37.58 -17.69
N THR A 353 17.31 -37.74 -18.93
CA THR A 353 17.28 -39.03 -19.61
C THR A 353 18.29 -39.93 -18.90
N VAL A 354 17.79 -40.72 -17.97
CA VAL A 354 18.31 -42.07 -17.73
C VAL A 354 17.89 -42.89 -18.95
N LEU A 355 18.85 -43.50 -19.64
CA LEU A 355 18.81 -44.87 -20.13
C LEU A 355 20.14 -45.20 -20.84
N GLU A 356 20.79 -46.24 -20.28
CA GLU A 356 21.88 -47.11 -20.77
C GLU A 356 23.30 -46.54 -20.94
#